data_AF-A0A0F3M6G9-F1
#
_entry.id   AF-A0A0F3M6G9-F1
#
_cell.length_a   1.000
_cell.length_b   1.000
_cell.length_c   1.000
_cell.angle_alpha   90.00
_cell.angle_beta   90.00
_cell.angle_gamma   90.00
#
_symmetry.space_group_name_H-M   'P 1'
#
loop_
_entity.id
_entity.type
_entity.pdbx_description
1 polymer ?
#
loop_
_entity_poly.entity_id
_entity_poly.type
_entity_poly.pdbx_seq_one_letter_code
_entity_poly.pdbx_strand_id
1 'polypeptide(L)' 'MLKDIVIALPDEKELNLEHRIELTHQIVDEMEWVQKGIGVQIDIHKPQIGDKNWHVHILVTTRRFREDGELV' A
#
# COMPACT_ATOMS: atom_id res chain seq x y z
N MET A 1 -9.70 1.22 14.31
CA MET A 1 -8.36 1.86 14.29
C MET A 1 -7.56 1.17 13.19
N LEU A 2 -6.78 1.93 12.42
CA LEU A 2 -5.94 1.42 11.34
C LEU A 2 -4.48 1.78 11.66
N LYS A 3 -3.54 1.01 11.14
CA LYS A 3 -2.12 1.38 11.13
C LYS A 3 -1.79 1.94 9.76
N ASP A 4 -1.16 3.12 9.74
CA ASP A 4 -0.62 3.71 8.51
C ASP A 4 0.84 3.31 8.33
N ILE A 5 1.18 2.87 7.12
CA ILE A 5 2.51 2.52 6.69
C ILE A 5 2.82 3.38 5.46
N VAL A 6 3.84 4.23 5.57
CA VAL A 6 4.28 5.10 4.48
C VAL A 6 5.56 4.54 3.88
N ILE A 7 5.57 4.33 2.57
CA ILE A 7 6.73 3.81 1.84
C ILE A 7 7.07 4.79 0.72
N ALA A 8 8.33 5.23 0.66
CA ALA A 8 8.84 5.99 -0.47
C ALA A 8 8.95 5.06 -1.69
N LEU A 9 8.43 5.54 -2.83
CA LEU A 9 8.47 4.83 -4.10
C LEU A 9 9.53 5.45 -5.01
N PRO A 10 10.05 4.69 -5.99
CA PRO A 10 11.12 5.19 -6.85
C PRO A 10 10.63 6.34 -7.78
N ASP A 11 11.46 7.34 -8.04
CA ASP A 11 11.16 8.56 -8.85
C ASP A 11 11.75 8.51 -10.28
N GLU A 12 12.28 7.35 -10.69
CA GLU A 12 12.89 7.14 -12.00
C GLU A 12 11.89 7.47 -13.12
N LYS A 13 12.39 8.16 -14.17
CA LYS A 13 11.57 8.67 -15.28
C LYS A 13 11.03 7.54 -16.16
N GLU A 14 11.73 6.42 -16.16
CA GLU A 14 11.37 5.18 -16.82
C GLU A 14 10.17 4.49 -16.14
N LEU A 15 9.89 4.84 -14.87
CA LEU A 15 8.74 4.33 -14.14
C LEU A 15 7.55 5.27 -14.28
N ASN A 16 6.40 4.72 -14.66
CA ASN A 16 5.12 5.43 -14.70
C ASN A 16 4.26 5.07 -13.48
N LEU A 17 3.01 5.54 -13.44
CA LEU A 17 2.10 5.25 -12.32
C LEU A 17 1.78 3.75 -12.19
N GLU A 18 1.59 3.04 -13.31
CA GLU A 18 1.26 1.61 -13.31
C GLU A 18 2.39 0.78 -12.69
N HIS A 19 3.65 1.08 -12.99
CA HIS A 19 4.78 0.41 -12.34
C HIS A 19 4.78 0.63 -10.81
N ARG A 20 4.36 1.80 -10.35
CA ARG A 20 4.26 2.11 -8.90
C ARG A 20 3.09 1.41 -8.23
N ILE A 21 1.98 1.27 -8.94
CA ILE A 21 0.84 0.42 -8.52
C ILE A 21 1.31 -1.02 -8.40
N GLU A 22 1.96 -1.57 -9.43
CA GLU A 22 2.47 -2.95 -9.44
C GLU A 22 3.44 -3.22 -8.30
N LEU A 23 4.44 -2.35 -8.08
CA LEU A 23 5.38 -2.46 -6.96
C LEU A 23 4.66 -2.47 -5.61
N THR A 24 3.65 -1.62 -5.44
CA THR A 24 2.87 -1.59 -4.20
C THR A 24 2.08 -2.88 -4.00
N HIS A 25 1.47 -3.44 -5.06
CA HIS A 25 0.80 -4.73 -5.00
C HIS A 25 1.76 -5.86 -4.63
N GLN A 26 2.96 -5.90 -5.24
CA GLN A 26 3.99 -6.88 -4.88
C GLN A 26 4.37 -6.79 -3.40
N ILE A 27 4.52 -5.59 -2.84
CA ILE A 27 4.76 -5.42 -1.40
C ILE A 27 3.61 -6.01 -0.56
N VAL A 28 2.35 -5.74 -0.92
CA VAL A 28 1.19 -6.25 -0.19
C VAL A 28 1.10 -7.78 -0.25
N ASP A 29 1.40 -8.36 -1.43
CA ASP A 29 1.39 -9.80 -1.65
C ASP A 29 2.52 -10.50 -0.89
N GLU A 30 3.75 -9.98 -0.93
CA GLU A 30 4.91 -10.51 -0.19
C GLU A 30 4.70 -10.47 1.33
N MET A 31 3.94 -9.48 1.83
CA MET A 31 3.57 -9.40 3.25
C MET A 31 2.42 -10.36 3.62
N GLU A 32 1.75 -10.94 2.63
CA GLU A 32 0.59 -11.84 2.74
C GLU A 32 -0.56 -11.22 3.56
N TRP A 33 -0.72 -9.90 3.54
CA TRP A 33 -1.70 -9.23 4.42
C TRP A 33 -3.13 -9.69 4.14
N VAL A 34 -3.53 -9.67 2.86
CA VAL A 34 -4.89 -10.04 2.45
C VAL A 34 -5.18 -11.51 2.77
N GLN A 35 -4.22 -12.39 2.48
CA GLN A 35 -4.30 -13.84 2.75
C GLN A 35 -4.43 -14.13 4.24
N LYS A 36 -3.84 -13.29 5.10
CA LYS A 36 -3.95 -13.38 6.57
C LYS A 36 -5.15 -12.58 7.12
N GLY A 37 -6.11 -12.20 6.28
CA GLY A 37 -7.33 -11.49 6.67
C GLY A 37 -7.13 -10.04 7.08
N ILE A 38 -5.99 -9.41 6.76
CA ILE A 38 -5.78 -7.99 7.03
C ILE A 38 -6.38 -7.19 5.86
N GLY A 39 -7.31 -6.27 6.16
CA GLY A 39 -7.81 -5.33 5.17
C GLY A 39 -6.76 -4.29 4.84
N VAL A 40 -6.56 -4.02 3.55
CA VAL A 40 -5.54 -3.10 3.03
C VAL A 40 -6.22 -2.05 2.15
N GLN A 41 -5.95 -0.78 2.41
CA GLN A 41 -6.26 0.33 1.51
C GLN A 41 -4.95 0.99 1.08
N ILE A 42 -4.82 1.24 -0.22
CA ILE A 42 -3.63 1.81 -0.85
C ILE A 42 -3.99 3.20 -1.39
N ASP A 43 -3.13 4.19 -1.12
CA ASP A 43 -3.23 5.54 -1.70
C ASP A 43 -1.84 6.02 -2.13
N ILE A 44 -1.62 6.19 -3.45
CA ILE A 44 -0.33 6.55 -4.04
C ILE A 44 -0.30 8.04 -4.35
N HIS A 45 0.66 8.76 -3.77
CA HIS A 45 0.83 10.19 -3.93
C HIS A 45 2.00 10.49 -4.86
N LYS A 46 1.73 11.34 -5.85
CA LYS A 46 2.77 11.91 -6.72
C LYS A 46 3.54 13.03 -6.00
N PRO A 47 4.80 13.29 -6.38
CA PRO A 47 5.55 14.42 -5.86
C PRO A 47 4.81 15.75 -6.08
N GLN A 48 4.93 16.66 -5.12
CA GLN A 48 4.52 18.04 -5.32
C GLN A 48 5.55 18.80 -6.17
N ILE A 49 5.19 19.99 -6.66
CA ILE A 49 6.08 20.79 -7.51
C ILE A 49 7.38 21.09 -6.76
N GLY A 50 8.52 20.66 -7.33
CA GLY A 50 9.85 20.85 -6.73
C GLY A 50 10.32 19.71 -5.83
N ASP A 51 9.47 18.72 -5.57
CA ASP A 51 9.80 17.48 -4.85
C ASP A 51 9.98 16.31 -5.84
N LYS A 52 10.63 15.24 -5.38
CA LYS A 52 10.84 13.96 -6.06
C LYS A 52 10.22 12.78 -5.30
N ASN A 53 9.51 13.04 -4.21
CA ASN A 53 9.05 12.00 -3.31
C ASN A 53 7.71 11.39 -3.73
N TRP A 54 7.75 10.40 -4.63
CA TRP A 54 6.63 9.46 -4.74
C TRP A 54 6.54 8.67 -3.45
N HIS A 55 5.34 8.52 -2.92
CA HIS A 55 5.13 7.68 -1.75
C HIS A 55 3.74 7.07 -1.77
N VAL A 56 3.60 5.98 -1.04
CA VAL A 56 2.32 5.30 -0.86
C VAL A 56 1.99 5.24 0.62
N HIS A 57 0.74 5.56 0.93
CA HIS A 57 0.11 5.22 2.19
C HIS A 57 -0.58 3.87 2.07
N ILE A 58 -0.23 2.95 2.95
CA ILE A 58 -0.89 1.66 3.09
C ILE A 58 -1.54 1.61 4.46
N LEU A 59 -2.86 1.78 4.48
CA LEU A 59 -3.66 1.63 5.68
C LEU A 59 -4.03 0.17 5.84
N VAL A 60 -3.62 -0.42 6.97
CA VAL A 60 -3.95 -1.80 7.33
C VAL A 60 -4.86 -1.84 8.54
N THR A 61 -5.82 -2.76 8.53
CA THR A 61 -6.67 -3.01 9.70
C THR A 61 -5.86 -3.56 10.87
N THR A 62 -6.14 -3.08 12.09
CA THR A 62 -5.50 -3.64 13.30
C THR A 62 -6.20 -4.92 13.81
N ARG A 63 -7.27 -5.33 13.13
CA ARG A 63 -8.05 -6.54 13.35
C ARG A 63 -8.11 -7.34 12.05
N ARG A 64 -8.31 -8.65 12.15
CA ARG A 64 -8.38 -9.52 10.97
C ARG A 64 -9.83 -9.83 10.63
N PHE A 65 -10.12 -10.02 9.36
CA PHE A 65 -11.34 -10.66 8.91
C PHE A 65 -11.19 -12.18 9.01
N ARG A 66 -12.25 -12.83 9.46
CA ARG A 66 -12.44 -14.29 9.34
C ARG A 66 -13.00 -14.60 7.96
N GLU A 67 -13.03 -15.88 7.61
CA GLU A 67 -13.59 -16.35 6.33
C GLU A 67 -15.08 -16.03 6.16
N ASP A 68 -15.82 -15.85 7.27
CA ASP A 68 -17.23 -15.44 7.26
C ASP A 68 -17.43 -13.92 7.14
N GLY A 69 -16.34 -13.13 7.07
CA GLY A 69 -16.36 -11.68 6.95
C GLY A 69 -16.47 -10.92 8.28
N GLU A 70 -16.56 -11.60 9.41
CA GLU A 70 -16.54 -10.96 10.74
C GLU A 70 -15.12 -10.58 11.17
N LEU A 71 -15.00 -9.56 12.04
CA LEU A 71 -13.71 -9.09 12.55
C LEU A 71 -13.29 -9.81 13.84
N VAL A 72 -12.00 -10.12 13.97
CA VAL A 72 -11.33 -10.58 15.21
C VAL A 72 -10.28 -9.58 15.66
#